data_AF-A0A6J5JZB8-F1
#
_entry.id   AF-A0A6J5JZB8-F1
#
_cell.length_a   1.000
_cell.length_b   1.000
_cell.length_c   1.000
_cell.angle_alpha   90.00
_cell.angle_beta   90.00
_cell.angle_gamma   90.00
#
_symmetry.space_group_name_H-M   'P 1'
#
loop_
_entity.id
_entity.type
_entity.pdbx_description
1 polymer ?
#
loop_
_entity_poly.entity_id
_entity_poly.type
_entity_poly.pdbx_seq_one_letter_code
_entity_poly.pdbx_strand_id
1 'polypeptide(L)'
;MGIVRAAGAPRSLEVVIAGESLFNDGVGVVLFSLLLSFATGGAAPTLQTGLVELLREAGGGLLFGYAIGWVLYRLLRSVDHYQIEVLLTLAAVVGGYALANHLEVSGPLAMVVAGVMTGNRARRHAMSAITRQYADVFWELIDEILNALLFVLIGMRSKTERGRGIVDRRIVCSWSSGFRQLLPLPARRQIASFPARRSSPCIRTCPSIRFTSALHRDGGPRPATCIRAASATPSICRRNPFIEA
;
A
#
# COMPACT_ATOMS: atom_id res chain seq x y z
N MET A 1 -5.45 0.02 -4.59
CA MET A 1 -6.78 -0.59 -4.85
C MET A 1 -7.99 0.36 -4.77
N GLY A 2 -7.91 1.50 -4.06
CA GLY A 2 -9.09 2.38 -3.88
C GLY A 2 -9.66 3.05 -5.14
N ILE A 3 -8.86 3.25 -6.19
CA ILE A 3 -9.28 4.00 -7.39
C ILE A 3 -10.03 3.12 -8.40
N VAL A 4 -9.59 1.86 -8.58
CA VAL A 4 -10.19 0.90 -9.54
C VAL A 4 -11.58 0.44 -9.07
N ARG A 5 -11.73 0.21 -7.75
CA ARG A 5 -13.04 -0.07 -7.12
C ARG A 5 -14.00 1.11 -7.22
N ALA A 6 -13.50 2.34 -7.03
CA ALA A 6 -14.30 3.55 -7.15
C ALA A 6 -14.75 3.85 -8.59
N ALA A 7 -14.04 3.31 -9.59
CA ALA A 7 -14.36 3.45 -11.01
C ALA A 7 -15.39 2.44 -11.53
N GLY A 8 -15.91 1.53 -10.68
CA GLY A 8 -16.92 0.55 -11.08
C GLY A 8 -16.41 -0.57 -11.98
N ALA A 9 -15.11 -0.88 -11.91
CA ALA A 9 -14.52 -1.96 -12.69
C ALA A 9 -15.11 -3.34 -12.32
N PRO A 10 -15.25 -4.27 -13.28
CA PRO A 10 -15.69 -5.63 -12.99
C PRO A 10 -14.69 -6.34 -12.07
N ARG A 11 -15.18 -7.16 -11.13
CA ARG A 11 -14.34 -7.87 -10.14
C ARG A 11 -13.24 -8.73 -10.78
N SER A 12 -13.44 -9.24 -11.98
CA SER A 12 -12.43 -9.98 -12.72
C SER A 12 -11.21 -9.12 -13.06
N LEU A 13 -11.43 -7.87 -13.45
CA LEU A 13 -10.34 -6.95 -13.80
C LEU A 13 -9.56 -6.51 -12.55
N GLU A 14 -10.24 -6.32 -11.42
CA GLU A 14 -9.58 -6.06 -10.13
C GLU A 14 -8.64 -7.21 -9.73
N VAL A 15 -9.10 -8.45 -9.87
CA VAL A 15 -8.30 -9.65 -9.53
C VAL A 15 -7.10 -9.79 -10.45
N VAL A 16 -7.25 -9.52 -11.75
CA VAL A 16 -6.13 -9.57 -12.71
C VAL A 16 -5.08 -8.51 -12.38
N ILE A 17 -5.48 -7.25 -12.22
CA ILE A 17 -4.55 -6.16 -11.91
C ILE A 17 -3.86 -6.39 -10.56
N ALA A 18 -4.60 -6.87 -9.55
CA ALA A 18 -4.02 -7.23 -8.26
C ALA A 18 -3.00 -8.37 -8.38
N GLY A 19 -3.32 -9.39 -9.17
CA GLY A 19 -2.42 -10.50 -9.43
C GLY A 19 -1.14 -10.05 -10.13
N GLU A 20 -1.25 -9.27 -11.20
CA GLU A 20 -0.09 -8.72 -11.93
C GLU A 20 0.83 -7.90 -11.03
N SER A 21 0.26 -7.00 -10.21
CA SER A 21 1.05 -6.20 -9.27
C SER A 21 1.74 -7.07 -8.22
N LEU A 22 1.05 -8.07 -7.67
CA LEU A 22 1.60 -8.93 -6.63
C LEU A 22 2.74 -9.81 -7.16
N PHE A 23 2.57 -10.37 -8.37
CA PHE A 23 3.64 -11.13 -9.03
C PHE A 23 4.81 -10.23 -9.42
N ASN A 24 4.55 -9.01 -9.88
CA ASN A 24 5.59 -8.04 -10.19
C ASN A 24 6.47 -7.75 -8.96
N ASP A 25 5.87 -7.56 -7.78
CA ASP A 25 6.63 -7.33 -6.54
C ASP A 25 7.45 -8.57 -6.16
N GLY A 26 6.87 -9.77 -6.28
CA GLY A 26 7.58 -11.02 -6.02
C GLY A 26 8.77 -11.25 -6.96
N VAL A 27 8.58 -11.06 -8.27
CA VAL A 27 9.63 -11.21 -9.29
C VAL A 27 10.69 -10.12 -9.16
N GLY A 28 10.30 -8.89 -8.82
CA GLY A 28 11.22 -7.79 -8.58
C GLY A 28 12.23 -8.10 -7.48
N VAL A 29 11.78 -8.71 -6.37
CA VAL A 29 12.68 -9.15 -5.29
C VAL A 29 13.65 -10.24 -5.78
N VAL A 30 13.19 -11.22 -6.55
CA VAL A 30 14.07 -12.26 -7.11
C VAL A 30 15.16 -11.66 -8.00
N LEU A 31 14.78 -10.77 -8.92
CA LEU A 31 15.75 -10.12 -9.80
C LEU A 31 16.73 -9.25 -9.00
N PHE A 32 16.25 -8.56 -7.96
CA PHE A 32 17.10 -7.78 -7.08
C PHE A 32 18.10 -8.65 -6.31
N SER A 33 17.66 -9.77 -5.72
CA SER A 33 18.55 -10.73 -5.04
C SER A 33 19.62 -11.28 -5.97
N LEU A 34 19.25 -11.64 -7.20
CA LEU A 34 20.18 -12.13 -8.21
C LEU A 34 21.24 -11.08 -8.57
N LEU A 35 20.79 -9.84 -8.84
CA LEU A 35 21.70 -8.72 -9.15
C LEU A 35 22.61 -8.39 -7.97
N LEU A 36 22.09 -8.43 -6.74
CA LEU A 36 22.86 -8.19 -5.52
C LEU A 36 23.92 -9.28 -5.33
N SER A 37 23.57 -10.54 -5.59
CA SER A 37 24.50 -11.68 -5.52
C SER A 37 25.64 -11.52 -6.52
N PHE A 38 25.36 -11.00 -7.72
CA PHE A 38 26.41 -10.68 -8.70
C PHE A 38 27.24 -9.46 -8.34
N ALA A 39 26.61 -8.42 -7.78
CA ALA A 39 27.32 -7.21 -7.36
C ALA A 39 28.28 -7.49 -6.20
N THR A 40 27.95 -8.44 -5.32
CA THR A 40 28.75 -8.80 -4.14
C THR A 40 29.63 -10.03 -4.34
N GLY A 41 29.34 -10.87 -5.34
CA GLY A 41 29.92 -12.19 -5.53
C GLY A 41 31.36 -12.26 -6.05
N GLY A 42 32.02 -11.13 -6.36
CA GLY A 42 33.45 -11.05 -6.71
C GLY A 42 33.88 -11.72 -8.02
N ALA A 43 33.10 -12.66 -8.56
CA ALA A 43 33.33 -13.35 -9.83
C ALA A 43 32.53 -12.72 -10.97
N ALA A 44 33.08 -12.74 -12.18
CA ALA A 44 32.37 -12.26 -13.37
C ALA A 44 31.12 -13.15 -13.60
N PRO A 45 29.90 -12.58 -13.65
CA PRO A 45 28.69 -13.35 -13.83
C PRO A 45 28.69 -13.98 -15.23
N THR A 46 28.62 -15.31 -15.29
CA THR A 46 28.34 -16.01 -16.54
C THR A 46 26.84 -16.16 -16.72
N LEU A 47 26.37 -16.18 -17.98
CA LEU A 47 24.94 -16.41 -18.28
C LEU A 47 24.45 -17.74 -17.68
N GLN A 48 25.29 -18.76 -17.68
CA GLN A 48 24.97 -20.07 -17.12
C GLN A 48 24.76 -20.02 -15.60
N THR A 49 25.67 -19.39 -14.86
CA THR A 49 25.54 -19.25 -13.40
C THR A 49 24.31 -18.43 -13.02
N GLY A 50 23.98 -17.39 -13.79
CA GLY A 50 22.77 -16.61 -13.52
C GLY A 50 21.48 -17.33 -13.79
N LEU A 51 21.44 -18.13 -14.86
CA LEU A 51 20.25 -18.91 -15.17
C LEU A 51 20.00 -19.97 -14.09
N VAL A 52 21.06 -20.62 -13.59
CA VAL A 52 20.96 -21.61 -12.51
C VAL A 52 20.48 -20.96 -11.22
N GLU A 53 21.04 -19.83 -10.81
CA GLU A 53 20.63 -19.14 -9.60
C GLU A 53 19.19 -18.62 -9.69
N LEU A 54 18.81 -18.06 -10.85
CA LEU A 54 17.44 -17.64 -11.11
C LEU A 54 16.45 -18.81 -11.04
N LEU A 55 16.79 -19.94 -11.66
CA LEU A 55 15.95 -21.15 -11.62
C LEU A 55 15.84 -21.70 -10.20
N ARG A 56 16.92 -21.66 -9.43
CA ARG A 56 16.92 -22.08 -8.03
C ARG A 56 16.04 -21.16 -7.17
N GLU A 57 16.24 -19.86 -7.25
CA GLU A 57 15.54 -18.89 -6.39
C GLU A 57 14.06 -18.74 -6.78
N ALA A 58 13.78 -18.57 -8.08
CA ALA A 58 12.42 -18.44 -8.60
C ALA A 58 11.69 -19.79 -8.61
N GLY A 59 12.30 -20.82 -9.20
CA GLY A 59 11.71 -22.16 -9.30
C GLY A 59 11.55 -22.83 -7.94
N GLY A 60 12.55 -22.69 -7.06
CA GLY A 60 12.48 -23.13 -5.68
C GLY A 60 11.37 -22.40 -4.91
N GLY A 61 11.22 -21.09 -5.09
CA GLY A 61 10.14 -20.31 -4.49
C GLY A 61 8.76 -20.77 -4.95
N LEU A 62 8.58 -21.02 -6.25
CA LEU A 62 7.32 -21.53 -6.81
C LEU A 62 6.96 -22.92 -6.24
N LEU A 63 7.91 -23.86 -6.27
CA LEU A 63 7.70 -25.23 -5.79
C LEU A 63 7.43 -25.26 -4.28
N PHE A 64 8.20 -24.49 -3.52
CA PHE A 64 8.06 -24.40 -2.07
C PHE A 64 6.73 -23.73 -1.67
N GLY A 65 6.35 -22.64 -2.35
CA GLY A 65 5.06 -21.98 -2.14
C GLY A 65 3.88 -22.91 -2.44
N TYR A 66 3.98 -23.72 -3.50
CA TYR A 66 2.99 -24.74 -3.80
C TYR A 66 2.91 -25.81 -2.70
N ALA A 67 4.05 -26.29 -2.21
CA ALA A 67 4.11 -27.28 -1.14
C ALA A 67 3.47 -26.75 0.16
N ILE A 68 3.80 -25.52 0.57
CA ILE A 68 3.18 -24.88 1.74
C ILE A 68 1.69 -24.69 1.54
N GLY A 69 1.26 -24.17 0.38
CA GLY A 69 -0.16 -24.00 0.07
C GLY A 69 -0.93 -25.32 0.12
N TRP A 70 -0.31 -26.42 -0.32
CA TRP A 70 -0.89 -27.76 -0.25
C TRP A 70 -1.01 -28.29 1.18
N VAL A 71 0.04 -28.14 1.99
CA VAL A 71 0.02 -28.50 3.41
C VAL A 71 -1.04 -27.69 4.15
N LEU A 72 -1.08 -26.37 3.94
CA LEU A 72 -2.07 -25.49 4.54
C LEU A 72 -3.50 -25.90 4.14
N TYR A 73 -3.73 -26.22 2.86
CA TYR A 73 -5.02 -26.73 2.40
C TYR A 73 -5.46 -28.00 3.15
N ARG A 74 -4.53 -28.94 3.37
CA ARG A 74 -4.81 -30.19 4.09
C ARG A 74 -5.11 -29.93 5.56
N LEU A 75 -4.36 -29.04 6.21
CA LEU A 75 -4.57 -28.64 7.59
C LEU A 75 -5.92 -27.93 7.78
N LEU A 76 -6.23 -26.95 6.92
CA LEU A 76 -7.51 -26.23 6.95
C LEU A 76 -8.69 -27.17 6.78
N ARG A 77 -8.58 -28.20 5.92
CA ARG A 77 -9.65 -29.18 5.72
C ARG A 77 -9.85 -30.11 6.91
N SER A 78 -8.84 -30.26 7.78
CA SER A 78 -8.90 -31.14 8.95
C SER A 78 -9.44 -30.47 10.21
N VAL A 79 -9.55 -29.14 10.21
CA VAL A 79 -9.91 -28.32 11.38
C VAL A 79 -11.24 -27.64 11.11
N ASP A 80 -12.14 -27.64 12.11
CA ASP A 80 -13.47 -27.02 12.02
C ASP A 80 -13.64 -25.96 13.12
N HIS A 81 -12.68 -25.03 13.23
CA HIS A 81 -12.65 -23.95 14.22
C HIS A 81 -11.99 -22.71 13.61
N TYR A 82 -12.74 -21.60 13.52
CA TYR A 82 -12.30 -20.42 12.78
C TYR A 82 -11.03 -19.77 13.34
N GLN A 83 -10.83 -19.77 14.65
CA GLN A 83 -9.65 -19.19 15.28
C GLN A 83 -8.38 -19.94 14.85
N ILE A 84 -8.44 -21.27 14.83
CA ILE A 84 -7.32 -22.13 14.46
C ILE A 84 -7.04 -21.98 12.97
N GLU A 85 -8.07 -21.97 12.12
CA GLU A 85 -7.92 -21.74 10.68
C GLU A 85 -7.22 -20.41 10.36
N VAL A 86 -7.60 -19.31 11.02
CA VAL A 86 -6.93 -18.00 10.85
C VAL A 86 -5.48 -18.06 11.32
N LEU A 87 -5.21 -18.65 12.49
CA LEU A 87 -3.87 -18.82 13.01
C LEU A 87 -2.99 -19.68 12.09
N LEU A 88 -3.55 -20.72 11.45
CA LEU A 88 -2.85 -21.53 10.46
C LEU A 88 -2.44 -20.70 9.23
N THR A 89 -3.30 -19.80 8.75
CA THR A 89 -2.93 -18.91 7.63
C THR A 89 -1.79 -17.97 8.01
N LEU A 90 -1.81 -17.42 9.24
CA LEU A 90 -0.73 -16.57 9.74
C LEU A 90 0.57 -17.35 9.91
N ALA A 91 0.48 -18.55 10.49
CA ALA A 91 1.62 -19.45 10.68
C ALA A 91 2.23 -19.87 9.33
N ALA A 92 1.40 -20.10 8.31
CA ALA A 92 1.88 -20.42 6.97
C ALA A 92 2.64 -19.25 6.33
N VAL A 93 2.20 -18.00 6.53
CA VAL A 93 2.91 -16.83 6.01
C VAL A 93 4.21 -16.58 6.76
N VAL A 94 4.16 -16.49 8.10
CA VAL A 94 5.35 -16.18 8.91
C VAL A 94 6.35 -17.35 8.89
N GLY A 95 5.88 -18.56 9.18
CA GLY A 95 6.70 -19.76 9.21
C GLY A 95 7.16 -20.16 7.81
N GLY A 96 6.30 -20.03 6.81
CA GLY A 96 6.66 -20.31 5.43
C GLY A 96 7.72 -19.35 4.89
N TYR A 97 7.58 -18.05 5.16
CA TYR A 97 8.60 -17.07 4.77
C TYR A 97 9.94 -17.33 5.47
N ALA A 98 9.92 -17.63 6.76
CA ALA A 98 11.14 -17.97 7.50
C ALA A 98 11.83 -19.23 6.93
N LEU A 99 11.07 -20.28 6.64
CA LEU A 99 11.58 -21.50 6.02
C LEU A 99 12.10 -21.25 4.60
N ALA A 100 11.44 -20.40 3.81
CA ALA A 100 11.93 -20.02 2.48
C ALA A 100 13.33 -19.39 2.54
N ASN A 101 13.57 -18.50 3.52
CA ASN A 101 14.88 -17.89 3.72
C ASN A 101 15.94 -18.94 4.09
N HIS A 102 15.60 -19.94 4.91
CA HIS A 102 16.51 -21.03 5.24
C HIS A 102 16.84 -21.94 4.06
N LEU A 103 15.90 -22.09 3.12
CA LEU A 103 16.10 -22.87 1.90
C LEU A 103 16.77 -22.08 0.77
N GLU A 104 17.11 -20.80 1.02
CA GLU A 104 17.68 -19.87 0.04
C GLU A 104 16.81 -19.77 -1.23
N VAL A 105 15.49 -19.73 -1.05
CA VAL A 105 14.52 -19.53 -2.13
C VAL A 105 13.76 -18.23 -1.91
N SER A 106 13.10 -17.73 -2.96
CA SER A 106 12.34 -16.49 -2.87
C SER A 106 11.14 -16.60 -1.94
N GLY A 107 11.28 -16.03 -0.73
CA GLY A 107 10.21 -15.93 0.26
C GLY A 107 8.96 -15.21 -0.26
N PRO A 108 9.06 -14.00 -0.83
CA PRO A 108 7.90 -13.29 -1.37
C PRO A 108 7.18 -14.09 -2.45
N LEU A 109 7.92 -14.64 -3.42
CA LEU A 109 7.32 -15.43 -4.50
C LEU A 109 6.64 -16.70 -3.97
N ALA A 110 7.25 -17.39 -3.01
CA ALA A 110 6.63 -18.54 -2.35
C ALA A 110 5.31 -18.18 -1.66
N MET A 111 5.27 -17.03 -0.97
CA MET A 111 4.05 -16.57 -0.29
C MET A 111 2.96 -16.14 -1.28
N VAL A 112 3.31 -15.58 -2.44
CA VAL A 112 2.35 -15.29 -3.52
C VAL A 112 1.70 -16.59 -4.00
N VAL A 113 2.48 -17.64 -4.28
CA VAL A 113 1.94 -18.93 -4.73
C VAL A 113 1.06 -19.57 -3.65
N ALA A 114 1.53 -19.62 -2.40
CA ALA A 114 0.77 -20.15 -1.29
C ALA A 114 -0.55 -19.39 -1.07
N GLY A 115 -0.51 -18.05 -1.19
CA GLY A 115 -1.65 -17.15 -1.05
C GLY A 115 -2.68 -17.34 -2.16
N VAL A 116 -2.26 -17.42 -3.43
CA VAL A 116 -3.16 -17.70 -4.57
C VAL A 116 -3.82 -19.07 -4.42
N MET A 117 -3.05 -20.08 -4.01
CA MET A 117 -3.55 -21.44 -3.83
C MET A 117 -4.59 -21.51 -2.69
N THR A 118 -4.32 -20.84 -1.56
CA THR A 118 -5.22 -20.77 -0.42
C THR A 118 -6.47 -19.94 -0.74
N GLY A 119 -6.27 -18.77 -1.36
CA GLY A 119 -7.31 -17.84 -1.76
C GLY A 119 -8.30 -18.40 -2.77
N ASN A 120 -7.88 -19.33 -3.64
CA ASN A 120 -8.78 -19.97 -4.60
C ASN A 120 -9.26 -21.36 -4.15
N ARG A 121 -8.35 -22.30 -3.90
CA ARG A 121 -8.71 -23.71 -3.64
C ARG A 121 -9.20 -23.92 -2.21
N ALA A 122 -8.47 -23.44 -1.21
CA ALA A 122 -8.80 -23.65 0.20
C ALA A 122 -10.08 -22.91 0.59
N ARG A 123 -10.24 -21.65 0.16
CA ARG A 123 -11.50 -20.89 0.39
C ARG A 123 -12.74 -21.55 -0.21
N ARG A 124 -12.61 -22.31 -1.31
CA ARG A 124 -13.76 -22.97 -1.95
C ARG A 124 -14.08 -24.35 -1.34
N HIS A 125 -13.07 -25.09 -0.87
CA HIS A 125 -13.23 -26.51 -0.55
C HIS A 125 -12.85 -26.90 0.88
N ALA A 126 -12.26 -25.99 1.67
CA ALA A 126 -11.77 -26.28 3.01
C ALA A 126 -12.35 -25.35 4.09
N MET A 127 -12.76 -24.11 3.76
CA MET A 127 -13.21 -23.13 4.76
C MET A 127 -14.73 -22.94 4.75
N SER A 128 -15.31 -22.82 5.94
CA SER A 128 -16.73 -22.44 6.12
C SER A 128 -17.00 -20.98 5.70
N ALA A 129 -18.27 -20.60 5.53
CA ALA A 129 -18.62 -19.20 5.21
C ALA A 129 -18.22 -18.23 6.32
N ILE A 130 -18.37 -18.64 7.58
CA ILE A 130 -18.00 -17.86 8.76
C ILE A 130 -16.48 -17.69 8.83
N THR A 131 -15.72 -18.78 8.65
CA THR A 131 -14.26 -18.70 8.70
C THR A 131 -13.69 -17.80 7.62
N ARG A 132 -14.26 -17.83 6.40
CA ARG A 132 -13.85 -16.92 5.31
C ARG A 132 -14.01 -15.45 5.70
N GLN A 133 -15.11 -15.09 6.34
CA GLN A 133 -15.35 -13.70 6.76
C GLN A 133 -14.34 -13.26 7.83
N TYR A 134 -14.07 -14.09 8.84
CA TYR A 134 -13.09 -13.75 9.87
C TYR A 134 -11.67 -13.67 9.32
N ALA A 135 -11.29 -14.57 8.40
CA ALA A 135 -10.01 -14.51 7.73
C ALA A 135 -9.87 -13.23 6.89
N ASP A 136 -10.91 -12.83 6.14
CA ASP A 136 -10.89 -11.59 5.36
C ASP A 136 -10.68 -10.37 6.25
N VAL A 137 -11.44 -10.24 7.35
CA VAL A 137 -11.31 -9.13 8.29
C VAL A 137 -9.92 -9.13 8.94
N PHE A 138 -9.42 -10.30 9.34
CA PHE A 138 -8.09 -10.41 9.94
C PHE A 138 -7.00 -9.91 8.99
N TRP A 139 -7.01 -10.37 7.74
CA TRP A 139 -6.00 -9.98 6.75
C TRP A 139 -6.14 -8.52 6.30
N GLU A 140 -7.36 -7.96 6.26
CA GLU A 140 -7.58 -6.53 6.04
C GLU A 140 -6.94 -5.68 7.15
N LEU A 141 -7.12 -6.07 8.42
CA LEU A 141 -6.47 -5.38 9.55
C LEU A 141 -4.95 -5.47 9.48
N ILE A 142 -4.40 -6.63 9.11
CA ILE A 142 -2.95 -6.80 8.93
C ILE A 142 -2.43 -5.90 7.80
N ASP A 143 -3.12 -5.84 6.65
CA ASP A 143 -2.75 -4.96 5.53
C ASP A 143 -2.74 -3.49 5.95
N GLU A 144 -3.77 -3.03 6.67
CA GLU A 144 -3.84 -1.67 7.19
C GLU A 144 -2.67 -1.34 8.14
N ILE A 145 -2.35 -2.26 9.06
CA ILE A 145 -1.24 -2.10 10.01
C ILE A 145 0.10 -2.07 9.27
N LEU A 146 0.34 -3.01 8.36
CA LEU A 146 1.59 -3.09 7.60
C LEU A 146 1.78 -1.84 6.73
N ASN A 147 0.72 -1.34 6.11
CA ASN A 147 0.77 -0.11 5.33
C ASN A 147 1.07 1.11 6.22
N ALA A 148 0.42 1.23 7.39
CA ALA A 148 0.73 2.28 8.35
C ALA A 148 2.18 2.21 8.84
N LEU A 149 2.72 1.01 9.09
CA LEU A 149 4.11 0.80 9.46
C LEU A 149 5.07 1.17 8.32
N LEU A 150 4.78 0.80 7.08
CA LEU A 150 5.56 1.17 5.90
C LEU A 150 5.71 2.69 5.82
N PHE A 151 4.61 3.41 6.01
CA PHE A 151 4.59 4.86 6.07
C PHE A 151 5.50 5.41 7.18
N VAL A 152 5.39 4.88 8.40
CA VAL A 152 6.26 5.30 9.51
C VAL A 152 7.74 5.02 9.20
N LEU A 153 8.06 3.85 8.65
CA LEU A 153 9.44 3.43 8.34
C LEU A 153 10.07 4.31 7.25
N ILE A 154 9.36 4.61 6.17
CA ILE A 154 9.83 5.53 5.12
C ILE A 154 10.06 6.93 5.72
N GLY A 155 9.12 7.41 6.54
CA GLY A 155 9.25 8.68 7.26
C GLY A 155 10.48 8.72 8.18
N MET A 156 10.77 7.63 8.89
CA MET A 156 11.95 7.52 9.77
C MET A 156 13.26 7.48 8.98
N ARG A 157 13.35 6.65 7.93
CA ARG A 157 14.54 6.56 7.06
C ARG A 157 14.88 7.90 6.42
N SER A 158 13.86 8.67 6.02
CA SER A 158 14.07 10.02 5.46
C SER A 158 14.74 11.01 6.43
N LYS A 159 14.63 10.79 7.75
CA LYS A 159 15.28 11.65 8.74
C LYS A 159 16.74 11.29 9.00
N THR A 160 17.11 10.03 8.84
CA THR A 160 18.47 9.56 9.10
C THR A 160 19.47 10.06 8.05
N GLU A 161 19.03 10.33 6.82
CA GLU A 161 19.91 10.83 5.74
C GLU A 161 20.19 12.35 5.80
N ARG A 162 19.48 13.09 6.66
CA ARG A 162 19.63 14.55 6.76
C ARG A 162 19.98 14.95 8.19
N GLY A 163 21.27 14.84 8.51
CA GLY A 163 21.91 15.33 9.74
C GLY A 163 21.87 16.86 9.92
N ARG A 164 20.71 17.49 9.72
CA ARG A 164 20.39 18.84 10.18
C ARG A 164 18.95 18.83 10.67
N GLY A 165 18.79 19.00 11.98
CA GLY A 165 17.50 19.06 12.64
C GLY A 165 16.62 20.17 12.08
N ILE A 166 15.77 19.80 11.11
CA ILE A 166 14.50 20.47 10.85
C ILE A 166 13.54 19.32 10.55
N VAL A 167 12.75 18.91 11.54
CA VAL A 167 11.51 18.20 11.23
C VAL A 167 10.64 19.21 10.51
N ASP A 168 10.74 19.24 9.18
CA ASP A 168 9.96 20.18 8.39
C ASP A 168 8.49 19.91 8.70
N ARG A 169 7.84 20.92 9.29
CA ARG A 169 6.43 20.89 9.64
C ARG A 169 5.58 20.61 8.40
N ARG A 170 6.10 20.89 7.20
CA ARG A 170 5.50 20.55 5.91
C ARG A 170 5.48 19.05 5.64
N ILE A 171 6.50 18.30 6.04
CA ILE A 171 6.50 16.83 5.94
C ILE A 171 5.41 16.30 6.87
N VAL A 172 5.41 16.65 8.16
CA VAL A 172 4.37 16.18 9.10
C VAL A 172 2.95 16.57 8.65
N CYS A 173 2.76 17.78 8.10
CA CYS A 173 1.48 18.22 7.53
C CYS A 173 1.11 17.49 6.22
N SER A 174 2.07 17.19 5.34
CA SER A 174 1.85 16.38 4.12
C SER A 174 1.52 14.92 4.45
N TRP A 175 2.10 14.39 5.51
CA TRP A 175 1.86 13.02 5.97
C TRP A 175 0.50 12.90 6.64
N SER A 176 0.10 13.87 7.47
CA SER A 176 -1.24 13.90 8.07
C SER A 176 -2.38 14.13 7.06
N SER A 177 -2.12 14.84 5.95
CA SER A 177 -3.09 14.98 4.85
C SER A 177 -3.17 13.72 3.97
N GLY A 178 -2.05 13.02 3.76
CA GLY A 178 -2.02 11.72 3.09
C GLY A 178 -2.72 10.60 3.89
N PHE A 179 -2.49 10.54 5.21
CA PHE A 179 -3.14 9.58 6.10
C PHE A 179 -4.67 9.81 6.18
N ARG A 180 -5.11 11.07 6.12
CA ARG A 180 -6.54 11.43 6.03
C ARG A 180 -7.19 10.96 4.73
N GLN A 181 -6.41 10.74 3.65
CA GLN A 181 -6.86 10.16 2.39
C GLN A 181 -6.79 8.63 2.35
N LEU A 182 -6.16 7.97 3.32
CA LEU A 182 -6.13 6.51 3.41
C LEU A 182 -7.24 5.96 4.32
N LEU A 183 -7.82 6.81 5.19
CA LEU A 183 -8.96 6.44 6.01
C LEU A 183 -10.21 6.10 5.15
N PRO A 184 -10.93 5.01 5.47
CA PRO A 184 -12.19 4.66 4.82
C PRO A 184 -13.22 5.80 4.99
N LEU A 185 -14.09 6.00 3.99
CA LEU A 185 -15.08 7.09 3.95
C LEU A 185 -15.89 7.31 5.25
N PRO A 186 -16.35 6.26 6.00
CA PRO A 186 -17.02 6.48 7.28
C PRO A 186 -16.11 7.14 8.34
N ALA A 187 -14.83 6.77 8.39
CA ALA A 187 -13.87 7.35 9.33
C ALA A 187 -13.49 8.79 8.97
N ARG A 188 -13.49 9.16 7.67
CA ARG A 188 -13.28 10.55 7.24
C ARG A 188 -14.39 11.49 7.71
N ARG A 189 -15.64 11.02 7.80
CA ARG A 189 -16.79 11.82 8.26
C ARG A 189 -16.74 12.09 9.77
N GLN A 190 -16.33 11.13 10.59
CA GLN A 190 -16.20 11.30 12.04
C GLN A 190 -15.09 12.30 12.45
N ILE A 191 -14.00 12.36 11.68
CA ILE A 191 -12.90 13.30 11.95
C ILE A 191 -13.26 14.73 11.48
N ALA A 192 -14.19 14.87 10.53
CA ALA A 192 -14.69 16.18 10.08
C ALA A 192 -15.70 16.81 11.05
N SER A 193 -16.37 16.00 11.88
CA SER A 193 -17.32 16.47 12.91
C SER A 193 -16.65 16.92 14.23
N PHE A 194 -15.34 16.72 14.39
CA PHE A 194 -14.63 17.29 15.54
C PHE A 194 -14.46 18.81 15.33
N PRO A 195 -15.03 19.67 16.19
CA PRO A 195 -14.79 21.10 16.11
C PRO A 195 -13.30 21.33 16.31
N ALA A 196 -12.63 21.82 15.25
CA ALA A 196 -11.21 22.14 15.28
C ALA A 196 -10.96 23.17 16.40
N ARG A 197 -10.48 22.70 17.56
CA ARG A 197 -10.07 23.58 18.66
C ARG A 197 -8.95 24.47 18.11
N ARG A 198 -9.23 25.76 18.06
CA ARG A 198 -8.47 26.83 17.40
C ARG A 198 -7.11 27.14 18.06
N SER A 199 -6.51 26.19 18.78
CA SER A 199 -5.31 26.38 19.61
C SER A 199 -4.06 25.64 19.11
N SER A 200 -4.12 24.91 17.99
CA SER A 200 -2.93 24.30 17.40
C SER A 200 -2.17 25.32 16.53
N PRO A 201 -0.86 25.55 16.74
CA PRO A 201 -0.08 26.50 15.95
C PRO A 201 0.08 26.11 14.47
N CYS A 202 -0.48 24.98 14.02
CA CYS A 202 -0.40 24.50 12.64
C CYS A 202 -1.26 25.29 11.65
N ILE A 203 -2.31 25.99 12.11
CA ILE A 203 -3.20 26.76 11.21
C ILE A 203 -2.54 28.08 10.75
N ARG A 204 -1.53 28.60 11.47
CA ARG A 204 -0.92 29.90 11.13
C ARG A 204 0.10 29.88 10.00
N THR A 205 0.60 28.71 9.58
CA THR A 205 1.70 28.63 8.59
C THR A 205 1.35 27.88 7.30
N CYS A 206 0.07 27.67 6.99
CA CYS A 206 -0.37 27.23 5.67
C CYS A 206 -0.68 28.43 4.76
N PRO A 207 0.19 28.79 3.79
CA PRO A 207 -0.16 29.74 2.75
C PRO A 207 -0.90 28.97 1.63
N SER A 208 -2.13 28.55 1.90
CA SER A 208 -3.14 28.21 0.89
C SER A 208 -4.37 27.64 1.59
N ILE A 209 -5.54 28.01 1.07
CA ILE A 209 -6.88 27.70 1.57
C ILE A 209 -7.32 28.63 2.71
N ARG A 210 -7.49 29.92 2.38
CA ARG A 210 -8.38 30.79 3.13
C ARG A 210 -9.79 30.58 2.55
N PHE A 211 -10.54 29.63 3.09
CA PHE A 211 -12.01 29.63 2.91
C PHE A 211 -12.55 30.77 3.78
N THR A 212 -12.67 31.96 3.20
CA THR A 212 -13.56 32.99 3.76
C THR A 212 -14.98 32.55 3.48
N SER A 213 -15.58 31.82 4.40
CA SER A 213 -17.04 31.77 4.51
C SER A 213 -17.50 33.15 4.99
N ALA A 214 -17.67 34.08 4.05
CA ALA A 214 -18.45 35.28 4.29
C ALA A 214 -19.92 34.85 4.28
N LEU A 215 -20.47 34.62 5.48
CA LEU A 215 -21.91 34.76 5.69
C LEU A 215 -22.23 36.22 5.40
N HIS A 216 -22.72 36.50 4.20
CA HIS A 216 -23.40 37.75 3.93
C HIS A 216 -24.83 37.40 3.51
N ARG A 217 -25.77 37.89 4.32
CA ARG A 217 -27.18 38.02 3.95
C ARG A 217 -27.28 38.89 2.70
N ASP A 218 -28.28 38.56 1.90
CA ASP A 218 -28.93 39.35 0.84
C ASP A 218 -28.50 39.11 -0.63
N GLY A 219 -29.40 38.40 -1.33
CA GLY A 219 -29.87 38.56 -2.72
C GLY A 219 -28.93 38.95 -3.87
N GLY A 220 -28.77 38.06 -4.86
CA GLY A 220 -28.41 38.39 -6.24
C GLY A 220 -27.48 37.39 -6.95
N PRO A 221 -27.62 37.10 -8.26
CA PRO A 221 -26.95 35.98 -8.92
C PRO A 221 -25.60 36.36 -9.54
N ARG A 222 -24.60 35.48 -9.38
CA ARG A 222 -23.62 34.97 -10.39
C ARG A 222 -22.28 34.57 -9.72
N PRO A 223 -21.77 33.34 -9.92
CA PRO A 223 -20.42 33.00 -9.49
C PRO A 223 -19.39 33.36 -10.57
N ALA A 224 -18.49 34.30 -10.27
CA ALA A 224 -17.20 34.39 -10.96
C ALA A 224 -16.26 33.34 -10.34
N THR A 225 -16.00 32.26 -11.07
CA THR A 225 -15.10 31.18 -10.65
C THR A 225 -13.67 31.51 -11.11
N CYS A 226 -12.83 32.02 -10.21
CA CYS A 226 -11.40 32.18 -10.48
C CYS A 226 -10.65 30.89 -10.08
N ILE A 227 -10.39 30.01 -11.04
CA ILE A 227 -9.44 28.90 -10.89
C ILE A 227 -8.04 29.47 -11.17
N ARG A 228 -7.16 29.50 -10.16
CA ARG A 228 -5.73 29.79 -10.38
C ARG A 228 -4.95 28.48 -10.32
N ALA A 229 -4.48 28.04 -11.49
CA ALA A 229 -3.59 26.89 -11.64
C ALA A 229 -2.23 27.15 -10.97
N ALA A 230 -1.72 26.13 -10.28
CA ALA A 230 -0.41 26.14 -9.65
C ALA A 230 0.67 25.82 -10.68
N SER A 231 1.23 26.83 -11.32
CA SER A 231 2.51 26.69 -12.04
C SER A 231 3.38 27.92 -11.75
N ALA A 232 4.58 27.65 -11.26
CA ALA A 232 5.54 28.61 -10.77
C ALA A 232 6.01 29.60 -11.85
N THR A 233 5.82 30.90 -11.63
CA THR A 233 6.66 32.02 -12.13
C THR A 233 6.20 33.35 -11.50
N PRO A 234 7.08 34.35 -11.27
CA PRO A 234 6.69 35.62 -10.69
C PRO A 234 6.12 36.53 -11.79
N SER A 235 4.79 36.57 -11.93
CA SER A 235 4.13 37.47 -12.90
C SER A 235 3.72 38.79 -12.23
N ILE A 236 4.48 39.82 -12.56
CA ILE A 236 4.17 41.26 -12.55
C ILE A 236 2.67 41.54 -12.72
N CYS A 237 2.07 42.26 -11.75
CA CYS A 237 0.75 42.87 -11.93
C CYS A 237 0.87 44.08 -12.88
N ARG A 238 0.49 43.93 -14.15
CA ARG A 238 0.14 45.08 -14.99
C ARG A 238 -1.37 45.35 -14.86
N ARG A 239 -1.74 46.60 -14.56
CA ARG A 239 -3.08 47.12 -14.87
C ARG A 239 -3.22 47.10 -16.40
N ASN A 240 -4.28 46.52 -16.93
CA ASN A 240 -4.58 46.61 -18.35
C ASN A 240 -5.30 47.95 -18.59
N PRO A 241 -4.74 48.88 -19.37
CA PRO A 241 -5.39 50.14 -19.72
C PRO A 241 -6.06 49.95 -21.08
N PHE A 242 -7.18 49.24 -21.14
CA PHE A 242 -8.07 49.25 -22.30
C PHE A 242 -9.41 48.69 -21.86
N ILE A 243 -10.41 49.57 -21.82
CA ILE A 243 -11.81 49.46 -22.29
C ILE A 243 -12.54 50.61 -21.58
N GLU A 244 -12.29 51.83 -22.07
CA GLU A 244 -13.32 52.84 -22.22
C GLU A 244 -13.97 52.59 -23.59
N ALA A 245 -15.27 52.30 -23.59
CA ALA A 245 -16.27 52.54 -24.64
C ALA A 245 -17.59 51.89 -24.21
#